data_AF-A0A6A6TSP9-F1
#
_entry.id   AF-A0A6A6TSP9-F1
#
_cell.length_a   1.000
_cell.length_b   1.000
_cell.length_c   1.000
_cell.angle_alpha   90.00
_cell.angle_beta   90.00
_cell.angle_gamma   90.00
#
_symmetry.space_group_name_H-M   'P 1'
#
loop_
_entity.id
_entity.type
_entity.pdbx_description
1 polymer ?
#
loop_
_entity_poly.entity_id
_entity_poly.type
_entity_poly.pdbx_seq_one_letter_code
_entity_poly.pdbx_strand_id
1 'polypeptide(L)'
;MSGNSYYQQQQAPQHQQQQPSAPPNRSDDSSFLPTGSERAEQMETLQSYEASKPQDEDDKNQEILQQEFPKIDGSLIAAIYGDSKDISATREMLHELSSSEQGQ
;
A
#
# COMPACT_ATOMS: atom_id res chain seq x y z
N MET A 1 -24.48 53.49 7.23
CA MET A 1 -23.93 52.83 6.03
C MET A 1 -22.50 52.41 6.36
N SER A 2 -22.25 51.10 6.32
CA SER A 2 -20.97 50.37 6.16
C SER A 2 -19.77 50.77 7.05
N GLY A 3 -19.20 49.94 7.94
CA GLY A 3 -19.08 48.48 7.97
C GLY A 3 -17.81 48.02 7.25
N ASN A 4 -16.71 47.79 7.99
CA ASN A 4 -16.02 46.50 8.04
C ASN A 4 -14.66 46.55 8.75
N SER A 5 -14.43 45.49 9.53
CA SER A 5 -13.22 45.14 10.22
C SER A 5 -12.73 43.77 9.72
N TYR A 6 -11.49 43.42 10.12
CA TYR A 6 -10.85 42.10 10.14
C TYR A 6 -10.52 41.45 8.78
N TYR A 7 -9.26 41.10 8.52
CA TYR A 7 -8.72 39.73 8.64
C TYR A 7 -7.19 39.66 8.46
N GLN A 8 -6.63 38.81 9.30
CA GLN A 8 -5.27 38.33 9.44
C GLN A 8 -4.84 37.53 8.20
N GLN A 9 -3.69 37.89 7.61
CA GLN A 9 -3.05 37.14 6.53
C GLN A 9 -2.51 35.83 7.10
N GLN A 10 -3.27 34.75 6.90
CA GLN A 10 -2.80 33.38 7.13
C GLN A 10 -1.88 32.98 5.97
N GLN A 11 -0.66 32.61 6.31
CA GLN A 11 0.33 32.09 5.38
C GLN A 11 0.01 30.62 5.15
N ALA A 12 -0.48 30.28 3.95
CA ALA A 12 -0.68 28.89 3.54
C ALA A 12 0.68 28.29 3.14
N PRO A 13 1.04 27.09 3.63
CA PRO A 13 2.18 26.36 3.09
C PRO A 13 1.85 25.93 1.65
N GLN A 14 2.67 26.40 0.72
CA GLN A 14 2.67 25.95 -0.67
C GLN A 14 3.13 24.50 -0.70
N HIS A 15 2.19 23.56 -0.69
CA HIS A 15 2.46 22.17 -1.08
C HIS A 15 2.78 22.16 -2.58
N GLN A 16 4.07 22.22 -2.88
CA GLN A 16 4.61 22.05 -4.21
C GLN A 16 4.36 20.59 -4.65
N GLN A 17 3.25 20.36 -5.35
CA GLN A 17 2.98 19.12 -6.07
C GLN A 17 4.05 18.97 -7.16
N GLN A 18 5.10 18.22 -6.86
CA GLN A 18 6.08 17.80 -7.85
C GLN A 18 5.42 16.72 -8.71
N GLN A 19 5.16 17.06 -9.97
CA GLN A 19 4.70 16.11 -10.98
C GLN A 19 5.78 15.03 -11.18
N PRO A 20 5.42 13.74 -11.28
CA PRO A 20 6.41 12.69 -11.49
C PRO A 20 7.05 12.87 -12.86
N SER A 21 8.37 13.12 -12.85
CA SER A 21 9.19 13.23 -14.05
C SER A 21 9.17 11.90 -14.80
N ALA A 22 8.96 11.95 -16.11
CA ALA A 22 8.95 10.78 -17.00
C ALA A 22 10.21 9.92 -16.82
N PRO A 23 10.12 8.57 -16.96
CA PRO A 23 11.26 7.70 -16.71
C PRO A 23 12.36 7.96 -17.75
N PRO A 24 13.64 8.08 -17.33
CA PRO A 24 14.74 8.35 -18.25
C PRO A 24 14.98 7.15 -19.16
N ASN A 25 15.13 7.44 -20.45
CA ASN A 25 15.42 6.46 -21.49
C ASN A 25 16.76 5.77 -21.18
N ARG A 26 16.71 4.43 -21.00
CA ARG A 26 17.88 3.58 -20.71
C ARG A 26 18.91 3.70 -21.84
N SER A 27 20.03 4.36 -21.59
CA SER A 27 21.24 4.21 -22.39
C SER A 27 22.47 4.31 -21.50
N ASP A 28 23.23 3.24 -21.56
CA ASP A 28 24.60 3.02 -21.09
C ASP A 28 24.83 2.59 -19.62
N ASP A 29 25.58 1.51 -19.56
CA ASP A 29 25.78 0.53 -18.52
C ASP A 29 27.06 0.93 -17.76
N SER A 30 26.95 1.19 -16.44
CA SER A 30 28.01 1.37 -15.41
C SER A 30 27.80 2.54 -14.43
N SER A 31 26.90 3.48 -14.72
CA SER A 31 26.51 4.57 -13.79
C SER A 31 25.23 4.28 -13.00
N PHE A 32 24.79 3.02 -12.99
CA PHE A 32 23.43 2.58 -12.63
C PHE A 32 23.16 2.41 -11.12
N LEU A 33 24.09 2.84 -10.26
CA LEU A 33 23.82 2.89 -8.83
C LEU A 33 23.26 4.27 -8.51
N PRO A 34 22.02 4.38 -7.98
CA PRO A 34 21.41 5.67 -7.67
C PRO A 34 22.38 6.46 -6.77
N THR A 35 22.83 7.60 -7.28
CA THR A 35 23.82 8.43 -6.59
C THR A 35 23.12 9.32 -5.58
N GLY A 36 23.70 9.41 -4.37
CA GLY A 36 23.32 10.38 -3.33
C GLY A 36 21.83 10.58 -3.09
N SER A 37 21.27 11.58 -3.76
CA SER A 37 19.88 12.04 -3.58
C SER A 37 18.83 11.08 -4.14
N GLU A 38 19.06 10.46 -5.30
CA GLU A 38 18.09 9.49 -5.87
C GLU A 38 17.98 8.24 -4.99
N ARG A 39 19.09 7.84 -4.36
CA ARG A 39 19.07 6.75 -3.37
C ARG A 39 18.27 7.15 -2.14
N ALA A 40 18.38 8.40 -1.70
CA ALA A 40 17.64 8.90 -0.54
C ALA A 40 16.12 8.92 -0.81
N GLU A 41 15.70 9.41 -1.98
CA GLU A 41 14.27 9.40 -2.38
C GLU A 41 13.72 7.98 -2.49
N GLN A 42 14.49 7.05 -3.09
CA GLN A 42 14.10 5.64 -3.15
C GLN A 42 14.01 5.00 -1.76
N MET A 43 14.96 5.31 -0.87
CA MET A 43 14.95 4.83 0.51
C MET A 43 13.77 5.38 1.32
N GLU A 44 13.49 6.68 1.21
CA GLU A 44 12.35 7.32 1.86
C GLU A 44 11.02 6.75 1.35
N THR A 45 10.92 6.53 0.05
CA THR A 45 9.75 5.87 -0.56
C THR A 45 9.57 4.48 0.04
N LEU A 46 10.61 3.65 0.06
CA LEU A 46 10.54 2.28 0.63
C LEU A 46 10.19 2.30 2.13
N GLN A 47 10.79 3.21 2.90
CA GLN A 47 10.49 3.39 4.32
C GLN A 47 9.05 3.85 4.57
N SER A 48 8.53 4.74 3.73
CA SER A 48 7.14 5.20 3.84
C SER A 48 6.15 4.08 3.57
N TYR A 49 6.43 3.20 2.59
CA TYR A 49 5.62 2.01 2.33
C TYR A 49 5.65 1.03 3.49
N GLU A 50 6.82 0.76 4.05
CA GLU A 50 6.98 -0.16 5.18
C GLU A 50 6.37 0.41 6.48
N ALA A 51 6.49 1.71 6.73
CA ALA A 51 5.88 2.39 7.88
C ALA A 51 4.36 2.58 7.71
N SER A 52 3.87 2.68 6.47
CA SER A 52 2.43 2.70 6.18
C SER A 52 1.79 1.32 6.27
N LYS A 53 2.60 0.25 6.36
CA LYS A 53 2.12 -1.12 6.43
C LYS A 53 1.49 -1.32 7.81
N PRO A 54 0.16 -1.37 7.92
CA PRO A 54 -0.45 -1.44 9.22
C PRO A 54 -0.34 -2.89 9.66
N GLN A 55 0.52 -3.14 10.63
CA GLN A 55 0.62 -4.46 11.28
C GLN A 55 -0.77 -4.95 11.76
N ASP A 56 -1.62 -4.01 12.14
CA ASP A 56 -3.00 -4.23 12.61
C ASP A 56 -4.00 -4.51 11.47
N GLU A 57 -3.76 -4.03 10.24
CA GLU A 57 -4.66 -4.30 9.11
C GLU A 57 -4.44 -5.70 8.55
N ASP A 58 -3.21 -6.24 8.61
CA ASP A 58 -2.94 -7.62 8.23
C ASP A 58 -3.68 -8.62 9.15
N ASP A 59 -3.75 -8.32 10.45
CA ASP A 59 -4.49 -9.13 11.42
C ASP A 59 -6.01 -9.01 11.23
N LYS A 60 -6.53 -7.79 11.01
CA LYS A 60 -7.95 -7.56 10.68
C LYS A 60 -8.37 -8.25 9.40
N ASN A 61 -7.55 -8.19 8.35
CA ASN A 61 -7.85 -8.83 7.08
C ASN A 61 -7.89 -10.35 7.23
N GLN A 62 -6.97 -10.95 7.99
CA GLN A 62 -7.02 -12.37 8.32
C GLN A 62 -8.28 -12.73 9.12
N GLU A 63 -8.68 -11.90 10.09
CA GLU A 63 -9.92 -12.11 10.86
C GLU A 63 -11.16 -12.07 9.97
N ILE A 64 -11.25 -11.09 9.06
CA ILE A 64 -12.35 -10.98 8.09
C ILE A 64 -12.42 -12.23 7.21
N LEU A 65 -11.28 -12.67 6.66
CA LEU A 65 -11.21 -13.88 5.83
C LEU A 65 -11.63 -15.13 6.62
N GLN A 66 -11.26 -15.22 7.90
CA GLN A 66 -11.64 -16.34 8.75
C GLN A 66 -13.14 -16.35 9.07
N GLN A 67 -13.77 -15.18 9.22
CA GLN A 67 -15.22 -15.06 9.38
C GLN A 67 -15.98 -15.47 8.10
N GLU A 68 -15.44 -15.16 6.92
CA GLU A 68 -16.06 -15.50 5.63
C GLU A 68 -15.86 -16.96 5.24
N PHE A 69 -14.73 -17.56 5.61
CA PHE A 69 -14.37 -18.94 5.30
C PHE A 69 -14.18 -19.78 6.58
N PRO A 70 -15.23 -19.98 7.40
CA PRO A 70 -15.13 -20.68 8.69
C PRO A 70 -14.78 -22.17 8.56
N LYS A 71 -14.84 -22.72 7.34
CA LYS A 71 -14.43 -24.10 7.04
C LYS A 71 -12.94 -24.24 6.73
N ILE A 72 -12.25 -23.12 6.47
CA ILE A 72 -10.83 -23.11 6.12
C ILE A 72 -10.00 -22.81 7.38
N ASP A 73 -8.90 -23.53 7.52
CA ASP A 73 -7.97 -23.34 8.65
C ASP A 73 -7.32 -21.95 8.60
N GLY A 74 -7.25 -21.27 9.75
CA GLY A 74 -6.62 -19.95 9.88
C GLY A 74 -5.15 -19.94 9.49
N SER A 75 -4.43 -21.05 9.67
CA SER A 75 -3.04 -21.18 9.22
C SER A 75 -2.90 -21.14 7.70
N LEU A 76 -3.84 -21.73 6.97
CA LEU A 76 -3.88 -21.67 5.50
C LEU A 76 -4.25 -20.27 5.01
N ILE A 77 -5.23 -19.63 5.66
CA ILE A 77 -5.60 -18.23 5.38
C ILE A 77 -4.38 -17.32 5.58
N ALA A 78 -3.66 -17.46 6.69
CA ALA A 78 -2.46 -16.68 6.97
C ALA A 78 -1.33 -16.93 5.96
N ALA A 79 -1.16 -18.16 5.47
CA ALA A 79 -0.16 -18.48 4.45
C ALA A 79 -0.48 -17.81 3.10
N ILE A 80 -1.74 -17.89 2.65
CA ILE A 80 -2.18 -17.31 1.37
C ILE A 80 -2.23 -15.79 1.44
N TYR A 81 -2.75 -15.24 2.54
CA TYR A 81 -2.77 -13.80 2.79
C TYR A 81 -1.36 -13.26 2.98
N GLY A 82 -0.47 -13.98 3.65
CA GLY A 82 0.93 -13.58 3.84
C GLY A 82 1.72 -13.50 2.53
N ASP A 83 1.41 -14.38 1.56
CA ASP A 83 2.02 -14.40 0.24
C ASP A 83 1.53 -13.25 -0.65
N SER A 84 0.21 -13.03 -0.71
CA SER A 84 -0.38 -11.99 -1.57
C SER A 84 -0.39 -10.59 -0.93
N LYS A 85 -0.55 -10.51 0.39
CA LYS A 85 -0.89 -9.31 1.18
C LYS A 85 -2.05 -8.50 0.59
N ASP A 86 -2.96 -9.19 -0.10
CA ASP A 86 -4.14 -8.62 -0.74
C ASP A 86 -5.37 -9.45 -0.36
N ILE A 87 -6.33 -8.79 0.29
CA ILE A 87 -7.56 -9.43 0.76
C ILE A 87 -8.44 -9.94 -0.40
N SER A 88 -8.46 -9.22 -1.52
CA SER A 88 -9.30 -9.56 -2.68
C SER A 88 -8.74 -10.78 -3.39
N ALA A 89 -7.42 -10.79 -3.64
CA ALA A 89 -6.74 -11.93 -4.23
C ALA A 89 -6.84 -13.18 -3.32
N THR A 90 -6.66 -13.00 -2.02
CA THR A 90 -6.82 -14.09 -1.04
C THR A 90 -8.24 -14.64 -1.04
N ARG A 91 -9.25 -13.78 -1.07
CA ARG A 91 -10.66 -14.18 -1.11
C ARG A 91 -10.98 -15.02 -2.35
N GLU A 92 -10.47 -14.66 -3.52
CA GLU A 92 -10.67 -15.47 -4.73
C GLU A 92 -10.03 -16.86 -4.61
N MET A 93 -8.78 -16.94 -4.16
CA MET A 93 -8.10 -18.22 -3.94
C MET A 93 -8.84 -19.11 -2.91
N LEU A 94 -9.31 -18.52 -1.81
CA LEU A 94 -10.09 -19.24 -0.80
C LEU A 94 -11.45 -19.72 -1.34
N HIS A 95 -12.07 -18.95 -2.24
CA HIS A 95 -13.29 -19.37 -2.93
C HIS A 95 -13.06 -20.57 -3.84
N GLU A 96 -11.96 -20.59 -4.59
CA GLU A 96 -11.60 -21.74 -5.44
C GLU A 96 -11.39 -23.00 -4.59
N LEU A 97 -10.64 -22.87 -3.49
CA LEU A 97 -10.38 -23.98 -2.56
C LEU A 97 -11.66 -24.52 -1.92
N SER A 98 -12.51 -23.63 -1.38
CA SER A 98 -13.79 -24.00 -0.76
C SER A 98 -14.78 -24.61 -1.76
N SER A 99 -14.72 -24.21 -3.02
CA SER A 99 -15.55 -24.77 -4.11
C SER A 99 -15.02 -26.14 -4.55
N SER A 100 -13.70 -26.33 -4.58
CA SER A 100 -13.06 -27.60 -4.94
C SER A 100 -13.30 -28.72 -3.90
N GLU A 101 -13.43 -28.36 -2.62
CA GLU A 101 -13.75 -29.29 -1.52
C GLU A 101 -15.21 -29.79 -1.54
N GLN A 102 -16.14 -29.09 -2.19
CA GLN A 102 -17.57 -29.45 -2.23
C GLN A 102 -17.96 -30.33 -3.43
N GLY A 103 -17.00 -30.69 -4.28
CA GLY A 103 -17.20 -31.43 -5.52
C GLY A 103 -16.84 -32.91 -5.50
N GLN A 104 -16.61 -33.54 -4.34
CA GLN A 104 -16.36 -34.98 -4.21
C GLN A 104 -17.48 -35.70 -3.46
#